data_AF-A0A6B3FNL9-F1
#
_entry.id   AF-A0A6B3FNL9-F1
#
_cell.length_a   1.000
_cell.length_b   1.000
_cell.length_c   1.000
_cell.angle_alpha   90.00
_cell.angle_beta   90.00
_cell.angle_gamma   90.00
#
_symmetry.space_group_name_H-M   'P 1'
#
loop_
_entity.id
_entity.type
_entity.pdbx_description
1 polymer ?
#
loop_
_entity_poly.entity_id
_entity_poly.type
_entity_poly.pdbx_seq_one_letter_code
_entity_poly.pdbx_strand_id
1 'polypeptide(L)'
;FIDAYVFPDGELAPVGRTLATLEEAGFEARDVEALREHYALTLRQWVANLERHWEQAVRATSPGRARVWRLYMAASALSFEHNKIGVNQILAVRPLDGGGSRLPLRARAWTAGADADA
;
A
#
# COMPACT_ATOMS: atom_id res chain seq x y z
N PHE A 1 6.52 -18.58 2.58
CA PHE A 1 7.48 -17.83 3.44
C PHE A 1 6.76 -16.72 4.19
N ILE A 2 6.12 -15.76 3.52
CA ILE A 2 5.38 -14.66 4.16
C ILE A 2 4.32 -15.21 5.13
N ASP A 3 3.49 -16.13 4.66
CA ASP A 3 2.41 -16.73 5.48
C ASP A 3 2.91 -17.50 6.70
N ALA A 4 4.12 -18.05 6.61
CA ALA A 4 4.71 -18.86 7.68
C ALA A 4 5.50 -18.04 8.71
N TYR A 5 6.03 -16.87 8.32
CA TYR A 5 7.03 -16.14 9.11
C TYR A 5 6.71 -14.67 9.37
N VAL A 6 5.75 -14.08 8.64
CA VAL A 6 5.49 -12.63 8.68
C VAL A 6 4.01 -12.34 8.93
N PHE A 7 3.11 -12.81 8.05
CA PHE A 7 1.68 -12.57 8.14
C PHE A 7 0.91 -13.88 7.94
N PRO A 8 0.75 -14.68 9.00
CA PRO A 8 -0.19 -15.79 8.98
C PRO A 8 -1.58 -15.25 8.60
N ASP A 9 -2.24 -15.90 7.65
CA ASP A 9 -3.57 -15.54 7.14
C ASP A 9 -3.65 -14.20 6.37
N GLY A 10 -2.50 -13.63 5.99
CA GLY A 10 -2.45 -12.39 5.22
C GLY A 10 -2.85 -12.58 3.76
N GLU A 11 -4.09 -12.24 3.41
CA GLU A 11 -4.54 -12.19 2.01
C GLU A 11 -4.54 -10.76 1.46
N LEU A 12 -4.04 -10.60 0.24
CA LEU A 12 -4.16 -9.34 -0.50
C LEU A 12 -5.53 -9.28 -1.17
N ALA A 13 -6.38 -8.36 -0.72
CA ALA A 13 -7.66 -8.10 -1.36
C ALA A 13 -7.47 -7.36 -2.69
N PRO A 14 -7.87 -7.94 -3.84
CA PRO A 14 -7.80 -7.25 -5.12
C PRO A 14 -8.71 -6.01 -5.10
N VAL A 15 -8.22 -4.90 -5.66
CA VAL A 15 -8.97 -3.62 -5.67
C VAL A 15 -10.38 -3.76 -6.23
N GLY A 16 -10.56 -4.55 -7.30
CA GLY A 16 -11.87 -4.79 -7.90
C GLY A 16 -12.85 -5.50 -6.95
N ARG A 17 -12.36 -6.48 -6.16
CA ARG A 17 -13.19 -7.17 -5.16
C ARG A 17 -13.58 -6.21 -4.04
N THR A 18 -12.65 -5.39 -3.57
CA THR A 18 -12.91 -4.39 -2.53
C THR A 18 -13.94 -3.36 -2.98
N LEU A 19 -13.85 -2.87 -4.23
CA LEU A 19 -14.83 -1.95 -4.79
C LEU A 19 -16.23 -2.57 -4.91
N ALA A 20 -16.33 -3.81 -5.40
CA ALA A 20 -17.60 -4.52 -5.48
C ALA A 20 -18.27 -4.64 -4.09
N THR A 21 -17.50 -5.01 -3.07
CA THR A 21 -18.02 -5.11 -1.70
C THR A 21 -18.46 -3.74 -1.14
N LEU A 22 -17.76 -2.65 -1.47
CA LEU A 22 -18.19 -1.30 -1.09
C LEU A 22 -19.51 -0.93 -1.75
N GLU A 23 -19.66 -1.20 -3.05
CA GLU A 23 -20.89 -0.94 -3.81
C GLU A 23 -22.07 -1.76 -3.27
N GLU A 24 -21.88 -3.05 -3.01
CA GLU A 24 -22.89 -3.93 -2.39
C GLU A 24 -23.34 -3.42 -1.01
N ALA A 25 -22.45 -2.78 -0.26
CA ALA A 25 -22.76 -2.14 1.02
C ALA A 25 -23.42 -0.76 0.88
N GLY A 26 -23.70 -0.30 -0.34
CA GLY A 26 -24.35 0.98 -0.65
C GLY A 26 -23.42 2.18 -0.58
N PHE A 27 -22.11 1.98 -0.71
CA PHE A 27 -21.16 3.07 -0.89
C PHE A 27 -20.94 3.35 -2.38
N GLU A 28 -20.71 4.61 -2.70
CA GLU A 28 -20.26 5.07 -4.00
C GLU A 28 -18.75 5.32 -3.94
N ALA A 29 -17.98 4.64 -4.80
CA ALA A 29 -16.56 4.94 -4.97
C ALA A 29 -16.39 6.29 -5.68
N ARG A 30 -15.59 7.18 -5.09
CA ARG A 30 -15.39 8.56 -5.56
C ARG A 30 -14.01 8.75 -6.17
N ASP A 31 -13.04 7.98 -5.72
CA ASP A 31 -11.69 8.00 -6.25
C ASP A 31 -10.92 6.73 -5.85
N VAL A 32 -9.97 6.34 -6.69
CA VAL A 32 -9.01 5.26 -6.42
C VAL A 32 -7.63 5.73 -6.83
N GLU A 33 -6.68 5.66 -5.91
CA GLU A 33 -5.29 6.06 -6.15
C GLU A 33 -4.34 4.90 -5.86
N ALA A 34 -3.56 4.51 -6.88
CA ALA A 34 -2.53 3.50 -6.74
C ALA A 34 -1.26 4.15 -6.15
N LEU A 35 -0.76 3.58 -5.06
CA LEU A 35 0.45 4.04 -4.35
C LEU A 35 1.58 3.00 -4.44
N ARG A 36 1.57 2.16 -5.47
CA ARG A 36 2.48 1.02 -5.62
C ARG A 36 3.96 1.44 -5.57
N GLU A 37 4.33 2.43 -6.37
CA GLU A 37 5.70 2.96 -6.48
C GLU A 37 6.16 3.55 -5.15
N HIS A 38 5.26 4.26 -4.45
CA HIS A 38 5.54 4.84 -3.14
C HIS A 38 5.87 3.75 -2.11
N TYR A 39 5.18 2.62 -2.17
CA TYR A 39 5.41 1.51 -1.26
C TYR A 39 6.73 0.78 -1.54
N ALA A 40 7.14 0.68 -2.81
CA ALA A 40 8.47 0.19 -3.18
C ALA A 40 9.56 1.07 -2.53
N LEU A 41 9.48 2.39 -2.69
CA LEU A 41 10.43 3.35 -2.10
C LEU A 41 10.48 3.24 -0.57
N THR A 42 9.31 3.13 0.06
CA THR A 42 9.17 2.95 1.51
C THR A 42 9.93 1.72 2.00
N LEU A 43 9.72 0.57 1.35
CA LEU A 43 10.38 -0.68 1.73
C LEU A 43 11.89 -0.63 1.48
N ARG A 44 12.35 0.02 0.41
CA ARG A 44 13.79 0.25 0.18
C ARG A 44 14.41 1.06 1.31
N GLN A 45 13.73 2.12 1.75
CA GLN A 45 14.21 2.93 2.88
C GLN A 45 14.23 2.14 4.19
N TRP A 46 13.23 1.29 4.42
CA TRP A 46 13.18 0.43 5.61
C TRP A 46 14.29 -0.63 5.62
N VAL A 47 14.59 -1.24 4.48
CA VAL A 47 15.74 -2.16 4.35
C VAL A 47 17.03 -1.43 4.66
N ALA A 48 17.27 -0.26 4.06
CA ALA A 48 18.47 0.54 4.33
C ALA A 48 18.61 0.94 5.81
N ASN A 49 17.50 1.29 6.46
CA ASN A 49 17.47 1.63 7.88
C ASN A 49 17.77 0.42 8.77
N LEU A 50 17.22 -0.75 8.45
CA LEU A 50 17.47 -2.00 9.16
C LEU A 50 18.94 -2.42 9.04
N GLU A 51 19.51 -2.32 7.85
CA GLU A 51 20.92 -2.66 7.60
C GLU A 51 21.87 -1.72 8.34
N ARG A 52 21.59 -0.41 8.33
CA ARG A 52 22.40 0.59 9.05
C ARG A 52 22.41 0.36 10.57
N HIS A 53 21.30 -0.12 11.13
CA HIS A 53 21.14 -0.34 12.58
C HIS A 53 21.10 -1.82 12.95
N TRP A 54 21.76 -2.67 12.16
CA TRP A 54 21.65 -4.12 12.27
C TRP A 54 21.88 -4.66 13.68
N GLU A 55 22.95 -4.21 14.35
CA GLU A 55 23.24 -4.70 15.70
C GLU A 55 22.14 -4.36 16.71
N GLN A 56 21.54 -3.17 16.59
CA GLN A 56 20.44 -2.75 17.46
C GLN A 56 19.20 -3.61 17.19
N ALA A 57 18.88 -3.85 15.91
CA ALA A 57 17.75 -4.69 15.53
C ALA A 57 17.90 -6.14 16.01
N VAL A 58 19.12 -6.69 15.93
CA VAL A 58 19.45 -8.03 16.45
C VAL A 58 19.30 -8.07 17.97
N ARG A 59 19.82 -7.08 18.69
CA ARG A 59 19.66 -6.99 20.17
C ARG A 59 18.21 -6.84 20.59
N ALA A 60 17.40 -6.12 19.83
CA ALA A 60 15.98 -5.92 20.11
C ALA A 60 15.12 -7.17 19.81
N THR A 61 15.64 -8.13 19.04
CA THR A 61 14.90 -9.32 18.62
C THR A 61 15.78 -10.57 18.66
N SER A 62 16.23 -11.04 17.51
CA SER A 62 17.23 -12.09 17.34
C SER A 62 17.83 -12.02 15.94
N PRO A 63 19.01 -12.63 15.69
CA PRO A 63 19.60 -12.68 14.36
C PRO A 63 18.66 -13.34 13.33
N GLY A 64 17.88 -14.34 13.74
CA GLY A 64 16.92 -15.02 12.88
C GLY A 64 15.77 -14.11 12.47
N ARG A 65 15.13 -13.43 13.44
CA ARG A 65 14.02 -12.50 13.16
C ARG A 65 14.46 -11.32 12.31
N ALA A 66 15.64 -10.75 12.58
CA ALA A 66 16.19 -9.65 11.79
C ALA A 66 16.42 -10.06 10.31
N ARG A 67 16.90 -11.28 10.05
CA ARG A 67 17.06 -11.81 8.69
C ARG A 67 15.73 -12.04 7.98
N VAL A 68 14.73 -12.58 8.68
CA VAL A 68 13.38 -12.76 8.14
C VAL A 68 12.80 -11.42 7.69
N TRP A 69 12.88 -10.40 8.53
CA TRP A 69 12.40 -9.05 8.20
C TRP A 69 13.15 -8.43 7.02
N ARG A 70 14.48 -8.54 6.98
CA ARG A 70 15.28 -8.05 5.86
C ARG A 70 14.87 -8.72 4.54
N LEU A 71 14.73 -10.05 4.54
CA LEU A 71 14.32 -10.80 3.36
C LEU A 71 12.90 -10.44 2.92
N TYR A 72 11.96 -10.38 3.86
CA TYR A 72 10.58 -9.99 3.62
C TYR A 72 10.50 -8.62 2.95
N MET A 73 11.07 -7.58 3.55
CA MET A 73 10.97 -6.21 3.02
C MET A 73 11.64 -6.07 1.66
N ALA A 74 12.82 -6.70 1.47
CA ALA A 74 13.51 -6.68 0.18
C ALA A 74 12.71 -7.38 -0.94
N ALA A 75 12.13 -8.55 -0.64
CA ALA A 75 11.30 -9.28 -1.60
C ALA A 75 9.98 -8.54 -1.90
N SER A 76 9.37 -7.91 -0.90
CA SER A 76 8.19 -7.07 -1.08
C SER A 76 8.49 -5.84 -1.92
N ALA A 77 9.62 -5.16 -1.71
CA ALA A 77 10.03 -4.02 -2.53
C ALA A 77 10.09 -4.41 -4.02
N LEU A 78 10.77 -5.51 -4.34
CA LEU A 78 10.83 -6.06 -5.70
C LEU A 78 9.44 -6.42 -6.24
N SER A 79 8.53 -6.90 -5.40
CA SER A 79 7.17 -7.24 -5.84
C SER A 79 6.35 -6.00 -6.21
N PHE A 80 6.49 -4.90 -5.47
CA PHE A 80 5.88 -3.61 -5.82
C PHE A 80 6.53 -3.00 -7.08
N GLU A 81 7.86 -3.06 -7.22
CA GLU A 81 8.59 -2.58 -8.40
C GLU A 81 8.15 -3.30 -9.68
N HIS A 82 7.94 -4.62 -9.60
CA HIS A 82 7.52 -5.44 -10.74
C HIS A 82 5.99 -5.56 -10.91
N ASN A 83 5.21 -4.71 -10.24
CA ASN A 83 3.74 -4.70 -10.37
C ASN A 83 3.06 -6.05 -10.06
N LYS A 84 3.63 -6.83 -9.12
CA LYS A 84 3.04 -8.09 -8.66
C LYS A 84 2.03 -7.89 -7.54
N ILE A 85 2.22 -6.83 -6.76
CA ILE A 85 1.36 -6.41 -5.66
C ILE A 85 1.23 -4.88 -5.68
N GLY A 86 0.19 -4.35 -5.04
CA GLY A 86 -0.10 -2.91 -5.03
C GLY A 86 -0.76 -2.47 -3.74
N VAL A 87 -0.75 -1.16 -3.51
CA VAL A 87 -1.52 -0.48 -2.47
C VAL A 87 -2.44 0.50 -3.17
N ASN A 88 -3.72 0.49 -2.79
CA ASN A 88 -4.71 1.40 -3.34
C ASN A 88 -5.38 2.15 -2.18
N GLN A 89 -5.44 3.47 -2.30
CA GLN A 89 -6.29 4.29 -1.47
C GLN A 89 -7.65 4.43 -2.17
N ILE A 90 -8.72 4.04 -1.49
CA ILE A 90 -10.09 4.15 -2.01
C ILE A 90 -10.83 5.20 -1.19
N LEU A 91 -11.33 6.23 -1.86
CA LEU A 91 -12.28 7.17 -1.28
C LEU A 91 -13.69 6.73 -1.66
N ALA A 92 -14.51 6.41 -0.67
CA ALA A 92 -15.90 6.02 -0.87
C ALA A 92 -16.81 6.79 0.09
N VAL A 93 -18.03 7.10 -0.36
CA VAL A 93 -19.03 7.83 0.42
C VAL A 93 -20.35 7.08 0.40
N ARG A 94 -21.12 7.18 1.48
CA ARG A 94 -22.53 6.80 1.44
C ARG A 94 -23.33 8.04 1.03
N PRO A 95 -24.07 8.01 -0.09
CA PRO A 95 -24.92 9.14 -0.48
C PRO A 95 -25.96 9.45 0.62
N LEU A 96 -26.29 10.73 0.78
CA LEU A 96 -27.38 11.16 1.66
C LEU A 96 -28.75 10.79 1.09
N ASP A 97 -29.79 10.92 1.91
CA ASP A 97 -31.17 10.95 1.44
C ASP A 97 -31.32 12.13 0.47
N GLY A 98 -31.48 11.83 -0.82
CA GLY A 98 -31.44 12.80 -1.92
C GLY A 98 -30.24 12.66 -2.88
N GLY A 99 -29.34 11.69 -2.65
CA GLY A 99 -28.25 11.31 -3.58
C GLY A 99 -27.00 12.18 -3.52
N GLY A 100 -26.94 13.18 -2.63
CA GLY A 100 -25.78 14.07 -2.50
C GLY A 100 -24.59 13.41 -1.78
N SER A 101 -23.37 13.63 -2.28
CA SER A 101 -22.13 13.11 -1.69
C SER A 101 -21.41 14.08 -0.74
N ARG A 102 -21.77 15.37 -0.75
CA ARG A 102 -21.06 16.50 -0.09
C ARG A 102 -19.61 16.70 -0.54
N LEU A 103 -19.16 16.02 -1.59
CA LEU A 103 -17.84 16.24 -2.17
C LEU A 103 -17.91 17.27 -3.31
N PRO A 104 -16.81 17.98 -3.58
CA PRO A 104 -16.66 18.73 -4.82
C PRO A 104 -16.89 17.82 -6.04
N LEU A 105 -17.33 18.40 -7.17
CA LEU A 105 -17.55 17.65 -8.41
C LEU A 105 -16.29 16.97 -8.95
N ARG A 106 -15.10 17.47 -8.59
CA ARG A 106 -13.79 16.88 -8.90
C ARG A 106 -12.99 16.74 -7.61
N ALA A 107 -12.60 15.51 -7.27
CA ALA A 107 -11.83 15.21 -6.06
C ALA A 107 -10.38 15.72 -6.14
N ARG A 108 -9.80 15.76 -7.34
CA ARG A 108 -8.47 16.33 -7.62
C ARG A 108 -8.40 16.98 -9.00
N ALA A 109 -7.48 17.92 -9.15
CA ALA A 109 -7.07 18.44 -10.45
C ALA A 109 -5.92 17.58 -10.97
N TRP A 110 -6.12 16.94 -12.12
CA TRP A 110 -5.04 16.28 -12.85
C TRP A 110 -4.29 17.34 -13.64
N THR A 111 -3.38 18.05 -12.98
CA THR A 111 -2.49 18.99 -13.68
C THR A 111 -1.42 18.19 -14.40
N ALA A 112 -1.41 18.25 -15.73
CA ALA A 112 -0.27 17.80 -16.50
C ALA A 112 0.90 18.75 -16.21
N GLY A 113 1.89 18.31 -15.42
CA GLY A 113 3.10 19.08 -15.15
C GLY A 113 3.61 18.94 -13.73
N ALA A 114 4.40 17.90 -13.49
CA ALA A 114 5.47 17.91 -12.51
C ALA A 114 6.55 16.94 -13.02
N ASP A 115 7.64 17.54 -13.52
CA ASP A 115 8.91 16.92 -13.91
C ASP A 115 8.96 16.16 -15.25
N ALA A 116 8.88 16.94 -16.33
CA ALA A 116 9.65 16.67 -17.56
C ALA A 116 10.64 17.82 -17.76
N ASP A 117 11.56 17.99 -16.80
CA ASP A 117 12.88 18.64 -16.91
C ASP A 117 13.43 18.97 -15.50
N ALA A 118 14.18 18.04 -14.92
CA ALA A 118 15.20 18.26 -13.89
C ALA A 118 16.20 17.10 -13.87
#